data_AF-A0A7W0SPU8-F1
#
_entry.id   AF-A0A7W0SPU8-F1
#
_cell.length_a   1.000
_cell.length_b   1.000
_cell.length_c   1.000
_cell.angle_alpha   90.00
_cell.angle_beta   90.00
_cell.angle_gamma   90.00
#
_symmetry.space_group_name_H-M   'P 1'
#
loop_
_entity.id
_entity.type
_entity.pdbx_description
1 polymer ?
#
loop_
_entity_poly.entity_id
_entity_poly.type
_entity_poly.pdbx_seq_one_letter_code
_entity_poly.pdbx_strand_id
1 'polypeptide(L)'
;MTLETLERVLECDGEPDDVLRAVVSALVVEPGIVWAGIAFVERGDLVLGPVAGEAEEKRRQCVQITYQGEPVGELWIDGEADRELLQRVAALLSTHALVGWDTGGQGWEP
;
A
#
# COMPACT_ATOMS: atom_id res chain seq x y z
N MET A 1 5.28 4.34 -14.02
CA MET A 1 5.93 4.69 -12.75
C MET A 1 7.32 4.08 -12.78
N THR A 2 8.33 4.90 -12.52
CA THR A 2 9.65 4.39 -12.17
C THR A 2 9.73 4.25 -10.65
N LEU A 3 10.48 3.26 -10.17
CA LEU A 3 10.75 3.06 -8.74
C LEU A 3 11.25 4.34 -8.07
N GLU A 4 12.04 5.13 -8.79
CA GLU A 4 12.57 6.42 -8.34
C GLU A 4 11.47 7.41 -7.89
N THR A 5 10.29 7.38 -8.52
CA THR A 5 9.17 8.24 -8.10
C THR A 5 8.62 7.80 -6.75
N LEU A 6 8.58 6.49 -6.51
CA LEU A 6 8.12 5.86 -5.28
C LEU A 6 9.13 6.05 -4.16
N GLU A 7 10.43 5.88 -4.46
CA GLU A 7 11.53 6.15 -3.54
C GLU A 7 11.50 7.60 -3.05
N ARG A 8 11.27 8.56 -3.96
CA ARG A 8 11.09 9.97 -3.58
C ARG A 8 9.86 10.25 -2.70
N VAL A 9 8.80 9.46 -2.82
CA VAL A 9 7.62 9.55 -1.95
C VAL A 9 7.95 8.98 -0.56
N LEU A 10 8.74 7.90 -0.50
CA LEU A 10 9.19 7.26 0.74
C LEU A 10 10.25 8.08 1.48
N GLU A 11 11.06 8.87 0.76
CA GLU A 11 12.03 9.83 1.32
C GLU A 11 11.38 11.10 1.89
N CYS A 12 10.06 11.24 1.79
CA CYS A 12 9.36 12.37 2.38
C CYS A 12 9.29 12.19 3.91
N ASP A 13 9.80 13.18 4.66
CA ASP A 13 9.85 13.23 6.14
C ASP A 13 8.45 13.40 6.80
N GLY A 14 7.41 12.81 6.19
CA GLY A 14 6.03 12.83 6.65
C GLY A 14 5.73 11.71 7.65
N GLU A 15 4.56 11.80 8.29
CA GLU A 15 4.06 10.70 9.11
C GLU A 15 3.94 9.44 8.24
N PRO A 16 4.25 8.25 8.78
CA PRO A 16 4.21 7.00 8.03
C PRO A 16 2.86 6.78 7.32
N ASP A 17 1.74 7.21 7.89
CA ASP A 17 0.42 7.21 7.24
C ASP A 17 0.34 8.09 5.98
N ASP A 18 0.96 9.27 5.98
CA ASP A 18 1.01 10.14 4.80
C ASP A 18 1.85 9.54 3.69
N VAL A 19 2.92 8.83 4.05
CA VAL A 19 3.72 8.07 3.08
C VAL A 19 2.86 6.97 2.44
N LEU A 20 2.11 6.21 3.23
CA LEU A 20 1.22 5.16 2.72
C LEU A 20 0.12 5.74 1.80
N ARG A 21 -0.48 6.88 2.18
CA ARG A 21 -1.50 7.59 1.38
C ARG A 21 -0.92 8.11 0.06
N ALA A 22 0.31 8.64 0.11
CA ALA A 22 1.01 9.10 -1.08
C ALA A 22 1.35 7.93 -2.03
N VAL A 23 1.70 6.75 -1.49
CA VAL A 23 1.94 5.55 -2.30
C VAL A 23 0.68 5.09 -3.02
N VAL A 24 -0.46 4.93 -2.34
CA VAL A 24 -1.71 4.52 -3.01
C VAL A 24 -2.18 5.56 -4.03
N SER A 25 -1.98 6.85 -3.74
CA SER A 25 -2.27 7.93 -4.69
C SER A 25 -1.35 7.89 -5.92
N ALA A 26 -0.07 7.59 -5.74
CA ALA A 26 0.88 7.44 -6.83
C ALA A 26 0.55 6.21 -7.70
N LEU A 27 0.06 5.12 -7.09
CA LEU A 27 -0.37 3.92 -7.82
C LEU A 27 -1.55 4.22 -8.74
N VAL A 28 -2.58 4.95 -8.31
CA VAL A 28 -3.73 5.27 -9.19
C VAL A 28 -3.44 6.33 -10.25
N VAL A 29 -2.31 7.03 -10.16
CA VAL A 29 -1.83 7.89 -11.25
C VAL A 29 -1.29 7.05 -12.42
N GLU A 30 -0.96 5.78 -12.19
CA GLU A 30 -0.48 4.92 -13.26
C GLU A 30 -1.56 4.58 -14.28
N PRO A 31 -1.24 4.69 -15.58
CA PRO A 31 -2.15 4.26 -16.63
C PRO A 31 -2.38 2.76 -16.51
N GLY A 32 -3.62 2.38 -16.16
CA GLY A 32 -4.02 0.99 -16.00
C GLY A 32 -4.46 0.63 -14.59
N ILE A 33 -4.11 1.42 -13.58
CA ILE A 33 -4.58 1.24 -12.20
C ILE A 33 -5.69 2.26 -11.93
N VAL A 34 -6.88 1.77 -11.61
CA VAL A 34 -8.05 2.63 -11.31
C VAL A 34 -8.27 2.78 -9.80
N TRP A 35 -7.76 1.83 -9.03
CA TRP A 35 -7.84 1.84 -7.57
C TRP A 35 -6.61 1.15 -6.96
N ALA A 36 -6.19 1.63 -5.79
CA ALA A 36 -5.15 1.02 -4.98
C ALA A 36 -5.51 1.11 -3.50
N GLY A 37 -5.15 0.10 -2.73
CA GLY A 37 -5.37 0.07 -1.29
C GLY A 37 -4.35 -0.82 -0.58
N ILE A 38 -4.07 -0.51 0.68
CA ILE A 38 -3.20 -1.31 1.52
C ILE A 38 -4.03 -1.88 2.67
N ALA A 39 -4.06 -3.20 2.79
CA ALA A 39 -4.65 -3.90 3.92
C ALA A 39 -3.54 -4.34 4.87
N PHE A 40 -3.77 -4.24 6.17
CA PHE A 40 -2.83 -4.65 7.22
C PHE A 40 -3.39 -5.85 7.98
N VAL A 41 -2.50 -6.76 8.40
CA VAL A 41 -2.89 -7.89 9.24
C VAL A 41 -2.99 -7.41 10.68
N GLU A 42 -4.21 -7.43 11.22
CA GLU A 42 -4.54 -7.04 12.57
C GLU A 42 -5.24 -8.19 13.29
N ARG A 43 -4.61 -8.72 14.35
CA ARG A 43 -5.18 -9.84 15.13
C ARG A 43 -5.60 -11.05 14.29
N GLY A 44 -5.04 -11.20 13.08
CA GLY A 44 -5.36 -12.26 12.13
C GLY A 44 -6.39 -11.89 11.06
N ASP A 45 -6.97 -10.69 11.13
CA ASP A 45 -7.89 -10.14 10.14
C ASP A 45 -7.18 -9.11 9.25
N LEU A 46 -7.61 -9.00 7.99
CA LEU A 46 -7.10 -7.98 7.08
C LEU A 46 -7.96 -6.72 7.20
N VAL A 47 -7.36 -5.64 7.71
CA VAL A 47 -8.00 -4.34 7.87
C VAL A 47 -7.51 -3.41 6.77
N LEU A 48 -8.43 -2.94 5.94
CA LEU A 48 -8.13 -2.01 4.87
C LEU A 48 -7.80 -0.64 5.48
N GLY A 49 -6.59 -0.15 5.21
CA GLY A 49 -6.13 1.18 5.62
C GLY A 49 -6.31 2.18 4.47
N PRO A 50 -5.24 2.80 3.96
CA PRO A 50 -5.33 3.83 2.93
C PRO A 50 -5.75 3.25 1.59
N VAL A 51 -6.66 3.96 0.93
CA VAL A 51 -7.16 3.65 -0.41
C VAL A 51 -7.17 4.89 -1.29
N ALA A 52 -7.07 4.70 -2.59
CA ALA A 52 -7.19 5.74 -3.59
C ALA A 52 -7.89 5.21 -4.86
N GLY A 53 -8.60 6.10 -5.56
CA GLY A 53 -9.24 5.79 -6.84
C GLY A 53 -10.66 5.22 -6.73
N GLU A 54 -11.17 4.71 -7.85
CA GLU A 54 -12.51 4.11 -7.97
C GLU A 54 -12.40 2.59 -8.12
N ALA A 55 -12.92 1.85 -7.13
CA ALA A 55 -12.77 0.40 -7.06
C ALA A 55 -13.44 -0.31 -8.26
N GLU A 56 -12.70 -1.22 -8.90
CA GLU A 56 -13.18 -2.11 -9.96
C GLU A 56 -12.78 -3.55 -9.62
N GLU A 57 -13.55 -4.16 -8.70
CA GLU A 57 -13.25 -5.47 -8.09
C GLU A 57 -12.99 -6.59 -9.11
N LYS A 58 -13.51 -6.46 -10.33
CA LYS A 58 -13.32 -7.42 -11.43
C LYS A 58 -11.87 -7.53 -11.91
N ARG A 59 -11.04 -6.52 -11.63
CA ARG A 59 -9.62 -6.46 -12.01
C ARG A 59 -8.70 -6.43 -10.79
N ARG A 60 -9.18 -6.89 -9.64
CA ARG A 60 -8.39 -6.87 -8.40
C ARG A 60 -7.19 -7.80 -8.49
N GLN A 61 -6.02 -7.24 -8.24
CA GLN A 61 -4.76 -7.95 -8.04
C GLN A 61 -4.28 -7.69 -6.61
N CYS A 62 -3.84 -8.74 -5.93
CA CYS A 62 -3.34 -8.66 -4.57
C CYS A 62 -1.90 -9.19 -4.50
N VAL A 63 -1.04 -8.52 -3.75
CA VAL A 63 0.30 -9.02 -3.40
C VAL A 63 0.51 -8.92 -1.89
N GLN A 64 1.10 -9.98 -1.32
CA GLN A 64 1.37 -10.02 0.11
C GLN A 64 2.54 -9.10 0.48
N ILE A 65 2.36 -8.32 1.54
CA ILE A 65 3.41 -7.54 2.19
C ILE A 65 3.99 -8.39 3.30
N THR A 66 5.27 -8.74 3.16
CA THR A 66 5.99 -9.52 4.16
C THR A 66 7.12 -8.71 4.75
N TYR A 67 7.23 -8.73 6.07
CA TYR A 67 8.31 -8.12 6.82
C TYR A 67 9.04 -9.18 7.65
N GLN A 68 10.36 -9.29 7.48
CA GLN A 68 11.18 -10.34 8.12
C GLN A 68 10.64 -11.77 7.97
N GLY A 69 9.93 -12.05 6.86
CA GLY A 69 9.33 -13.36 6.58
C GLY A 69 7.91 -13.54 7.10
N GLU A 70 7.39 -12.60 7.90
CA GLU A 70 6.03 -12.63 8.43
C GLU A 70 5.09 -11.80 7.55
N PRO A 71 3.85 -12.27 7.29
CA PRO A 71 2.85 -11.47 6.59
C PRO A 71 2.34 -10.36 7.51
N VAL A 72 2.54 -9.11 7.10
CA VAL A 72 2.09 -7.92 7.85
C VAL A 72 0.93 -7.19 7.16
N GLY A 73 0.64 -7.53 5.91
CA GLY A 73 -0.43 -6.91 5.15
C GLY A 73 -0.50 -7.40 3.71
N GLU A 74 -1.31 -6.75 2.91
CA GLU A 74 -1.48 -6.96 1.48
C GLU A 74 -1.64 -5.62 0.76
N LEU A 75 -1.01 -5.51 -0.42
CA LEU A 75 -1.26 -4.42 -1.35
C LEU A 75 -2.28 -4.91 -2.38
N TRP A 76 -3.38 -4.19 -2.49
CA TRP A 76 -4.46 -4.46 -3.44
C TRP A 76 -4.48 -3.35 -4.48
N ILE A 77 -4.65 -3.70 -5.75
CA ILE A 77 -4.87 -2.76 -6.83
C ILE A 77 -5.96 -3.29 -7.74
N ASP A 78 -6.79 -2.42 -8.29
CA ASP A 78 -7.73 -2.79 -9.33
C ASP A 78 -7.21 -2.22 -10.65
N GLY A 79 -6.91 -3.08 -11.61
CA GLY A 79 -6.30 -2.65 -12.86
C GLY A 79 -5.34 -3.66 -13.49
N GLU A 80 -4.50 -3.15 -14.37
CA GLU A 80 -3.42 -3.89 -15.00
C GLU A 80 -2.09 -3.28 -14.54
N ALA A 81 -1.44 -3.95 -13.59
CA ALA A 81 -0.11 -3.57 -13.10
C ALA A 81 0.89 -4.71 -13.23
N ASP A 82 2.15 -4.35 -13.44
CA ASP A 82 3.24 -5.32 -13.47
C ASP A 82 3.43 -5.94 -12.07
N ARG A 83 3.39 -7.27 -12.00
CA ARG A 83 3.46 -7.99 -10.73
C ARG A 83 4.81 -7.79 -10.02
N GLU A 84 5.91 -7.65 -10.76
CA GLU A 84 7.22 -7.37 -10.16
C GLU A 84 7.26 -5.97 -9.54
N LEU A 85 6.62 -4.98 -10.17
CA LEU A 85 6.47 -3.64 -9.61
C LEU A 85 5.69 -3.71 -8.29
N LEU A 86 4.53 -4.38 -8.27
CA LEU A 86 3.72 -4.53 -7.06
C LEU A 86 4.49 -5.23 -5.93
N GLN A 87 5.27 -6.27 -6.24
CA GLN A 87 6.11 -6.95 -5.24
C GLN A 87 7.21 -6.04 -4.69
N ARG A 88 7.82 -5.20 -5.52
CA ARG A 88 8.81 -4.21 -5.05
C ARG A 88 8.16 -3.14 -4.18
N VAL A 89 6.99 -2.64 -4.56
CA VAL A 89 6.21 -1.70 -3.73
C VAL A 89 5.87 -2.33 -2.39
N ALA A 90 5.36 -3.56 -2.39
CA ALA A 90 5.09 -4.30 -1.15
C ALA A 90 6.34 -4.45 -0.26
N ALA A 91 7.50 -4.75 -0.86
CA ALA A 91 8.75 -4.83 -0.12
C ALA A 91 9.16 -3.47 0.49
N LEU A 92 8.99 -2.36 -0.24
CA LEU A 92 9.26 -1.01 0.28
C LEU A 92 8.31 -0.66 1.43
N LEU A 93 7.01 -0.91 1.24
CA LEU A 93 5.96 -0.68 2.24
C LEU A 93 6.21 -1.47 3.53
N SER A 94 6.81 -2.67 3.45
CA SER A 94 7.08 -3.50 4.63
C SER A 94 7.87 -2.80 5.72
N THR A 95 8.78 -1.88 5.35
CA THR A 95 9.60 -1.13 6.32
C THR A 95 8.81 -0.04 7.04
N HIS A 96 7.77 0.50 6.40
CA HIS A 96 6.92 1.57 6.93
C HIS A 96 5.65 1.03 7.62
N ALA A 97 5.19 -0.18 7.25
CA ALA A 97 4.00 -0.82 7.79
C ALA A 97 4.05 -1.02 9.32
N LEU A 98 5.22 -1.32 9.88
CA LEU A 98 5.38 -1.47 11.33
C LEU A 98 5.45 -0.14 12.09
N VAL A 99 5.90 0.93 11.44
CA VAL A 99 6.12 2.23 12.10
C VAL A 99 4.85 3.08 12.08
N GLY A 100 4.05 3.01 11.01
CA GLY A 100 2.78 3.76 10.94
C GLY A 100 1.60 3.11 11.64
N TRP A 101 1.63 1.80 11.83
CA TRP A 101 0.53 1.13 12.52
C TRP A 101 0.69 1.13 14.05
N ASP A 102 1.93 1.11 14.56
CA ASP A 102 2.22 1.03 16.01
C ASP A 102 2.17 2.40 16.73
N THR A 103 1.89 3.50 16.03
CA THR A 103 1.81 4.87 16.63
C THR A 103 0.49 5.19 17.36
N GLY A 104 -0.40 4.20 17.57
CA GLY A 104 -1.38 4.30 18.67
C GLY A 104 -2.85 4.24 18.31
N GLY A 105 -3.26 3.40 17.35
CA GLY A 105 -4.58 2.78 17.36
C GLY A 105 -5.79 3.73 17.52
N GLN A 106 -5.74 4.93 16.93
CA GLN A 106 -6.97 5.68 16.69
C GLN A 106 -7.55 5.15 15.38
N GLY A 107 -8.68 4.45 15.50
CA GLY A 107 -9.37 3.84 14.38
C GLY A 107 -9.54 4.84 13.23
N TRP A 108 -9.23 4.37 12.03
CA TRP A 108 -9.44 5.11 10.79
C TRP A 108 -10.92 5.52 10.68
N GLU A 109 -11.20 6.82 10.69
CA GLU A 109 -12.52 7.35 10.33
C GLU A 109 -12.51 7.70 8.83
N PRO A 110 -13.53 7.26 8.06
CA PRO A 110 -13.62 7.43 6.61
C PRO A 110 -13.84 8.88 6.15
#